data_AF-A0AAW7QW29-F1
#
_entry.id   AF-A0AAW7QW29-F1
#
_cell.length_a   1.000
_cell.length_b   1.000
_cell.length_c   1.000
_cell.angle_alpha   90.00
_cell.angle_beta   90.00
_cell.angle_gamma   90.00
#
_symmetry.space_group_name_H-M   'P 1'
#
loop_
_entity.id
_entity.type
_entity.pdbx_description
1 polymer ?
#
loop_
_entity_poly.entity_id
_entity_poly.type
_entity_poly.pdbx_seq_one_letter_code
_entity_poly.pdbx_strand_id
1 'polypeptide(L)'
;MQKVFYWMYVLTLSTILAACASTTHTSSTGPDPSNQAVAVISQPATTDQGNAAHQVVALSNSSAAASVANTELPPALADTSLSAKGDPNRGKTVFASCAGCHSTSTNTLLGPGLAGLFSIEGPKLPDGVDYQGLLPNGKERSEANIAEWIRTGGSGSIGYMPPTPLTNEQMADLMAYLRTLE
;
A
#
# COMPACT_ATOMS: atom_id res chain seq x y z
N MET A 1 29.23 7.01 -45.13
CA MET A 1 28.29 6.01 -45.70
C MET A 1 28.08 4.91 -44.65
N GLN A 2 27.06 5.00 -43.79
CA GLN A 2 26.73 3.90 -42.85
C GLN A 2 25.35 4.06 -42.18
N LYS A 3 24.35 4.54 -42.94
CA LYS A 3 22.99 4.80 -42.43
C LYS A 3 21.90 3.99 -43.18
N VAL A 4 22.22 2.78 -43.67
CA VAL A 4 21.31 2.08 -44.62
C VAL A 4 21.02 0.61 -44.31
N PHE A 5 21.43 0.06 -43.17
CA PHE A 5 21.34 -1.41 -42.94
C PHE A 5 20.55 -1.87 -41.71
N TYR A 6 19.60 -1.08 -41.20
CA TYR A 6 18.69 -1.56 -40.14
C TYR A 6 17.20 -1.32 -40.45
N TRP A 7 16.87 -1.30 -41.75
CA TRP A 7 15.51 -1.19 -42.29
C TRP A 7 15.06 -2.50 -42.95
N MET A 8 15.57 -3.65 -42.49
CA MET A 8 15.26 -4.95 -43.09
C MET A 8 15.16 -6.08 -42.06
N TYR A 9 14.68 -5.76 -40.85
CA TYR A 9 14.17 -6.74 -39.88
C TYR A 9 12.72 -6.40 -39.48
N VAL A 10 11.99 -5.86 -40.45
CA VAL A 10 10.53 -5.87 -40.53
C VAL A 10 10.23 -6.91 -41.61
N LEU A 11 9.26 -7.80 -41.36
CA LEU A 11 8.85 -8.95 -42.21
C LEU A 11 9.59 -10.28 -41.98
N THR A 12 9.34 -10.91 -40.83
CA THR A 12 9.03 -12.34 -40.66
C THR A 12 8.71 -12.49 -39.17
N LEU A 13 7.45 -12.62 -38.74
CA LEU A 13 6.70 -13.84 -38.90
C LEU A 13 5.21 -13.55 -38.63
N SER A 14 4.41 -13.83 -39.65
CA SER A 14 2.97 -13.81 -39.66
C SER A 14 2.33 -14.73 -38.62
N THR A 15 1.30 -14.21 -37.96
CA THR A 15 -0.03 -14.83 -37.77
C THR A 15 -0.11 -16.24 -37.18
N ILE A 16 -0.52 -16.34 -35.91
CA ILE A 16 -1.41 -17.43 -35.47
C ILE A 16 -2.68 -16.83 -34.86
N LEU A 17 -3.77 -17.35 -35.41
CA LEU A 17 -5.16 -16.98 -35.31
C LEU A 17 -5.82 -17.71 -34.13
N ALA A 18 -6.68 -16.97 -33.42
CA ALA A 18 -7.91 -17.36 -32.72
C ALA A 18 -8.04 -18.77 -32.10
N ALA A 19 -8.27 -18.80 -30.79
CA ALA A 19 -9.16 -19.77 -30.16
C ALA A 19 -10.05 -19.07 -29.13
N CYS A 20 -11.35 -19.13 -29.38
CA CYS A 20 -12.44 -18.69 -28.53
C CYS A 20 -12.64 -19.67 -27.36
N ALA A 21 -12.96 -19.16 -26.16
CA ALA A 21 -13.97 -19.74 -25.27
C ALA A 21 -14.13 -18.87 -24.02
N SER A 22 -15.18 -18.04 -24.05
CA SER A 22 -15.74 -17.38 -22.88
C SER A 22 -16.31 -18.43 -21.93
N THR A 23 -15.88 -18.43 -20.67
CA THR A 23 -16.63 -19.12 -19.60
C THR A 23 -17.16 -18.06 -18.66
N THR A 24 -18.39 -17.62 -18.92
CA THR A 24 -19.21 -16.86 -18.00
C THR A 24 -19.58 -17.77 -16.83
N HIS A 25 -19.07 -17.50 -15.63
CA HIS A 25 -19.66 -18.02 -14.41
C HIS A 25 -20.52 -16.95 -13.75
N THR A 26 -21.76 -17.38 -13.55
CA THR A 26 -22.95 -16.68 -13.13
C THR A 26 -22.90 -16.24 -11.68
N SER A 27 -23.28 -14.98 -11.44
CA SER A 27 -23.73 -14.46 -10.15
C SER A 27 -24.93 -15.25 -9.63
N SER A 28 -24.91 -15.64 -8.35
CA SER A 28 -26.13 -16.01 -7.62
C SER A 28 -26.42 -14.96 -6.55
N THR A 29 -27.45 -14.17 -6.83
CA THR A 29 -28.25 -13.40 -5.89
C THR A 29 -29.00 -14.33 -4.93
N GLY A 30 -29.09 -13.94 -3.65
CA GLY A 30 -29.97 -14.57 -2.66
C GLY A 30 -30.10 -13.68 -1.41
N PRO A 31 -31.28 -13.57 -0.78
CA PRO A 31 -31.74 -12.33 -0.15
C PRO A 31 -31.51 -12.25 1.38
N ASP A 32 -31.34 -11.02 1.87
CA ASP A 32 -31.71 -10.58 3.22
C ASP A 32 -33.25 -10.47 3.29
N PRO A 33 -33.93 -10.91 4.36
CA PRO A 33 -34.32 -9.93 5.39
C PRO A 33 -34.55 -10.52 6.80
N SER A 34 -34.20 -9.79 7.85
CA SER A 34 -34.98 -9.63 9.11
C SER A 34 -34.24 -8.63 10.03
N ASN A 35 -34.59 -7.35 9.99
CA ASN A 35 -35.65 -6.72 10.78
C ASN A 35 -35.44 -6.86 12.31
N GLN A 36 -35.26 -5.74 13.00
CA GLN A 36 -36.18 -5.20 14.02
C GLN A 36 -35.44 -4.13 14.85
N ALA A 37 -35.78 -2.88 14.58
CA ALA A 37 -35.56 -1.76 15.49
C ALA A 37 -36.70 -1.72 16.51
N VAL A 38 -36.41 -1.55 17.80
CA VAL A 38 -37.39 -1.04 18.79
C VAL A 38 -36.70 -0.16 19.83
N ALA A 39 -37.10 1.12 19.80
CA ALA A 39 -37.41 2.07 20.88
C ALA A 39 -36.80 1.84 22.29
N VAL A 40 -36.03 2.80 22.85
CA VAL A 40 -36.46 3.99 23.64
C VAL A 40 -36.91 3.63 25.07
N ILE A 41 -36.71 4.57 26.00
CA ILE A 41 -37.17 4.65 27.43
C ILE A 41 -36.05 4.22 28.40
N SER A 42 -35.54 4.97 29.38
CA SER A 42 -35.77 6.34 29.87
C SER A 42 -34.64 6.73 30.84
N GLN A 43 -34.35 8.03 30.93
CA GLN A 43 -33.69 8.66 32.09
C GLN A 43 -34.70 8.84 33.24
N PRO A 44 -34.22 8.90 34.49
CA PRO A 44 -34.38 10.12 35.32
C PRO A 44 -33.13 10.36 36.21
N ALA A 45 -32.84 11.45 36.91
CA ALA A 45 -33.45 12.73 37.29
C ALA A 45 -32.26 13.65 37.71
N THR A 46 -32.14 14.88 37.20
CA THR A 46 -32.41 16.19 37.86
C THR A 46 -32.09 16.33 39.36
N THR A 47 -31.22 17.29 39.69
CA THR A 47 -31.34 18.42 40.67
C THR A 47 -29.91 18.86 41.06
N ASP A 48 -29.54 20.12 41.33
CA ASP A 48 -30.09 21.47 41.20
C ASP A 48 -28.99 22.43 41.77
N GLN A 49 -28.96 23.68 41.30
CA GLN A 49 -28.45 24.93 41.92
C GLN A 49 -27.09 25.00 42.67
N GLY A 50 -26.25 26.03 42.56
CA GLY A 50 -26.36 27.37 42.00
C GLY A 50 -25.30 28.31 42.64
N ASN A 51 -25.21 29.51 42.06
CA ASN A 51 -24.56 30.74 42.55
C ASN A 51 -23.14 31.10 42.06
N ALA A 52 -23.00 32.41 41.84
CA ALA A 52 -22.11 33.07 40.90
C ALA A 52 -20.98 33.88 41.56
N ALA A 53 -20.04 34.23 40.68
CA ALA A 53 -19.21 35.44 40.64
C ALA A 53 -17.74 35.33 41.10
N HIS A 54 -16.91 35.92 40.23
CA HIS A 54 -15.53 36.40 40.40
C HIS A 54 -14.39 35.37 40.41
N GLN A 55 -13.73 35.17 39.26
CA GLN A 55 -12.53 35.97 38.95
C GLN A 55 -11.99 35.63 37.55
N VAL A 56 -11.62 36.69 36.86
CA VAL A 56 -10.86 36.70 35.61
C VAL A 56 -9.46 36.14 35.83
N VAL A 57 -9.16 34.98 35.24
CA VAL A 57 -7.80 34.67 34.77
C VAL A 57 -7.94 33.92 33.45
N ALA A 58 -7.84 34.68 32.36
CA ALA A 58 -7.54 34.12 31.05
C ALA A 58 -6.13 33.53 31.13
N LEU A 59 -5.96 32.25 30.81
CA LEU A 59 -4.76 31.63 30.24
C LEU A 59 -5.12 30.18 29.87
N SER A 60 -5.48 30.03 28.60
CA SER A 60 -5.05 28.97 27.69
C SER A 60 -4.82 27.58 28.28
N ASN A 61 -5.77 26.67 28.06
CA ASN A 61 -5.47 25.27 27.72
C ASN A 61 -6.73 24.59 27.17
N SER A 62 -7.09 24.95 25.94
CA SER A 62 -8.02 24.19 25.11
C SER A 62 -7.25 23.53 23.98
N SER A 63 -6.68 22.37 24.24
CA SER A 63 -6.28 21.43 23.17
C SER A 63 -6.50 20.00 23.63
N ALA A 64 -7.74 19.70 24.01
CA ALA A 64 -8.24 18.35 24.16
C ALA A 64 -9.59 18.26 23.46
N ALA A 65 -9.55 18.36 22.13
CA ALA A 65 -10.61 17.95 21.24
C ALA A 65 -10.01 17.69 19.85
N ALA A 66 -9.74 16.42 19.58
CA ALA A 66 -9.73 15.79 18.27
C ALA A 66 -9.48 16.70 17.05
N SER A 67 -8.23 16.80 16.64
CA SER A 67 -7.91 16.78 15.21
C SER A 67 -7.24 15.44 14.91
N VAL A 68 -8.02 14.44 14.52
CA VAL A 68 -7.55 13.58 13.41
C VAL A 68 -7.48 14.53 12.22
N ALA A 69 -6.39 15.28 12.15
CA ALA A 69 -6.01 15.95 10.94
C ALA A 69 -5.89 14.82 9.91
N ASN A 70 -6.64 14.94 8.82
CA ASN A 70 -6.34 14.21 7.59
C ASN A 70 -4.84 14.41 7.36
N THR A 71 -4.03 13.44 7.78
CA THR A 71 -2.60 13.48 7.53
C THR A 71 -2.50 13.08 6.09
N GLU A 72 -2.45 14.09 5.22
CA GLU A 72 -2.34 13.89 3.79
C GLU A 72 -1.09 13.06 3.51
N LEU A 73 -1.27 11.99 2.73
CA LEU A 73 -0.21 11.07 2.39
C LEU A 73 0.90 11.85 1.67
N PRO A 74 2.17 11.74 2.10
CA PRO A 74 3.29 12.39 1.43
C PRO A 74 3.29 12.12 -0.08
N PRO A 75 3.66 13.11 -0.93
CA PRO A 75 3.58 12.95 -2.39
C PRO A 75 4.29 11.71 -2.95
N ALA A 76 5.45 11.36 -2.39
CA ALA A 76 6.19 10.17 -2.78
C ALA A 76 5.40 8.87 -2.52
N LEU A 77 4.70 8.79 -1.38
CA LEU A 77 3.87 7.65 -1.01
C LEU A 77 2.56 7.61 -1.81
N ALA A 78 2.08 8.76 -2.29
CA ALA A 78 0.87 8.89 -3.10
C ALA A 78 1.07 8.53 -4.59
N ASP A 79 2.32 8.36 -5.05
CA ASP A 79 2.61 7.96 -6.43
C ASP A 79 2.09 6.54 -6.73
N THR A 80 1.09 6.44 -7.60
CA THR A 80 0.50 5.16 -8.06
C THR A 80 0.80 4.87 -9.53
N SER A 81 1.82 5.52 -10.11
CA SER A 81 2.09 5.48 -11.55
C SER A 81 2.47 4.09 -12.10
N LEU A 82 2.95 3.17 -11.25
CA LEU A 82 3.20 1.77 -11.60
C LEU A 82 2.01 0.89 -11.23
N SER A 83 1.55 0.97 -9.97
CA SER A 83 0.47 0.10 -9.46
C SER A 83 -0.86 0.29 -10.21
N ALA A 84 -1.18 1.50 -10.66
CA ALA A 84 -2.40 1.77 -11.43
C ALA A 84 -2.45 1.05 -12.78
N LYS A 85 -1.34 0.49 -13.26
CA LYS A 85 -1.24 -0.29 -14.51
C LYS A 85 -1.17 -1.81 -14.25
N GLY A 86 -1.05 -2.22 -12.99
CA GLY A 86 -0.85 -3.61 -12.60
C GLY A 86 -2.14 -4.32 -12.18
N ASP A 87 -2.06 -5.65 -12.13
CA ASP A 87 -3.08 -6.53 -11.59
C ASP A 87 -2.59 -7.12 -10.25
N PRO A 88 -3.28 -6.88 -9.13
CA PRO A 88 -2.86 -7.39 -7.82
C PRO A 88 -2.91 -8.92 -7.69
N ASN A 89 -3.76 -9.62 -8.45
CA ASN A 89 -3.80 -11.09 -8.44
C ASN A 89 -2.59 -11.68 -9.17
N ARG A 90 -2.17 -11.07 -10.29
CA ARG A 90 -0.91 -11.42 -10.95
C ARG A 90 0.28 -11.05 -10.06
N GLY A 91 0.21 -9.89 -9.40
CA GLY A 91 1.24 -9.42 -8.46
C GLY A 91 1.46 -10.37 -7.29
N LYS A 92 0.38 -10.94 -6.75
CA LYS A 92 0.46 -12.00 -5.74
C LYS A 92 1.25 -13.22 -6.22
N THR A 93 1.15 -13.57 -7.51
CA THR A 93 1.93 -14.66 -8.10
C THR A 93 3.41 -14.28 -8.20
N VAL A 94 3.73 -13.04 -8.59
CA VAL A 94 5.11 -12.52 -8.60
C VAL A 94 5.72 -12.52 -7.20
N PHE A 95 4.93 -12.13 -6.19
CA PHE A 95 5.34 -12.07 -4.79
C PHE A 95 5.76 -13.42 -4.20
N ALA A 96 5.37 -14.55 -4.79
CA ALA A 96 5.79 -15.88 -4.32
C ALA A 96 7.34 -16.02 -4.26
N SER A 97 8.07 -15.30 -5.13
CA SER A 97 9.54 -15.24 -5.10
C SER A 97 10.10 -14.43 -3.92
N CYS A 98 9.31 -13.51 -3.35
CA CYS A 98 9.68 -12.64 -2.24
C CYS A 98 9.33 -13.27 -0.87
N ALA A 99 8.36 -14.18 -0.85
CA ALA A 99 7.75 -14.73 0.37
C ALA A 99 8.70 -15.52 1.28
N GLY A 100 9.83 -16.01 0.75
CA GLY A 100 10.87 -16.66 1.56
C GLY A 100 11.62 -15.69 2.48
N CYS A 101 11.64 -14.39 2.14
CA CYS A 101 12.36 -13.37 2.89
C CYS A 101 11.42 -12.32 3.51
N HIS A 102 10.25 -12.09 2.92
CA HIS A 102 9.31 -11.08 3.35
C HIS A 102 7.95 -11.68 3.69
N SER A 103 7.37 -11.26 4.81
CA SER A 103 5.97 -11.57 5.09
C SER A 103 5.05 -10.49 4.50
N THR A 104 3.80 -10.86 4.21
CA THR A 104 2.74 -9.92 3.84
C THR A 104 2.13 -9.22 5.05
N SER A 105 2.65 -9.49 6.25
CA SER A 105 2.22 -8.93 7.53
C SER A 105 3.31 -8.01 8.06
N THR A 106 3.22 -7.60 9.33
CA THR A 106 4.28 -6.85 10.02
C THR A 106 5.41 -7.73 10.54
N ASN A 107 5.30 -9.06 10.43
CA ASN A 107 6.31 -10.00 10.92
C ASN A 107 7.59 -9.94 10.08
N THR A 108 8.73 -9.81 10.75
CA THR A 108 10.06 -9.95 10.16
C THR A 108 10.37 -11.42 9.91
N LEU A 109 10.92 -11.72 8.72
CA LEU A 109 11.54 -13.01 8.41
C LEU A 109 13.04 -12.80 8.25
N LEU A 110 13.55 -12.84 7.02
CA LEU A 110 14.90 -12.38 6.69
C LEU A 110 14.93 -10.88 6.39
N GLY A 111 13.85 -10.36 5.82
CA GLY A 111 13.58 -8.94 5.65
C GLY A 111 12.39 -8.48 6.51
N PRO A 112 12.11 -7.17 6.55
CA PRO A 112 10.95 -6.63 7.25
C PRO A 112 9.65 -7.15 6.63
N GLY A 113 8.59 -7.16 7.44
CA GLY A 113 7.23 -7.35 6.93
C GLY A 113 6.82 -6.18 6.03
N LEU A 114 6.03 -6.46 4.98
CA LEU A 114 5.67 -5.45 3.96
C LEU A 114 4.29 -4.82 4.14
N ALA A 115 3.55 -5.23 5.16
CA ALA A 115 2.36 -4.53 5.63
C ALA A 115 2.67 -3.04 5.88
N GLY A 116 1.84 -2.14 5.35
CA GLY A 116 1.99 -0.70 5.53
C GLY A 116 3.17 -0.09 4.77
N LEU A 117 3.77 -0.78 3.80
CA LEU A 117 4.93 -0.27 3.03
C LEU A 117 4.69 1.12 2.43
N PHE A 118 3.43 1.44 2.10
CA PHE A 118 3.04 2.72 1.52
C PHE A 118 2.30 3.66 2.48
N SER A 119 2.18 3.31 3.77
CA SER A 119 1.60 4.19 4.78
C SER A 119 2.61 5.27 5.21
N ILE A 120 2.13 6.32 5.89
CA ILE A 120 2.98 7.36 6.47
C ILE A 120 3.99 6.75 7.44
N GLU A 121 3.54 5.84 8.29
CA GLU A 121 4.33 5.16 9.31
C GLU A 121 5.36 4.21 8.68
N GLY A 122 4.99 3.59 7.55
CA GLY A 122 5.82 2.61 6.86
C GLY A 122 5.80 1.23 7.53
N PRO A 123 6.60 0.29 6.99
CA PRO A 123 6.62 -1.07 7.50
C PRO A 123 7.23 -1.12 8.89
N LYS A 124 6.74 -2.04 9.73
CA LYS A 124 7.36 -2.31 11.03
C LYS A 124 8.77 -2.88 10.84
N LEU A 125 9.76 -2.14 11.34
CA LEU A 125 11.16 -2.54 11.32
C LEU A 125 11.54 -3.30 12.61
N PRO A 126 12.59 -4.13 12.59
CA PRO A 126 13.15 -4.75 13.79
C PRO A 126 13.65 -3.71 14.80
N ASP A 127 13.68 -4.08 16.07
CA ASP A 127 14.16 -3.20 17.14
C ASP A 127 15.59 -2.68 16.87
N GLY A 128 15.80 -1.38 17.09
CA GLY A 128 17.09 -0.73 16.84
C GLY A 128 17.37 -0.38 15.38
N VAL A 129 16.45 -0.66 14.45
CA VAL A 129 16.53 -0.22 13.06
C VAL A 129 15.54 0.91 12.80
N ASP A 130 16.06 2.04 12.33
CA ASP A 130 15.24 3.17 11.86
C ASP A 130 15.83 3.75 10.58
N TYR A 131 15.05 3.71 9.50
CA TYR A 131 15.40 4.35 8.22
C TYR A 131 14.73 5.72 8.03
N GLN A 132 14.13 6.28 9.09
CA GLN A 132 13.48 7.60 9.08
C GLN A 132 12.39 7.71 8.00
N GLY A 133 11.64 6.61 7.79
CA GLY A 133 10.61 6.52 6.76
C GLY A 133 11.14 6.37 5.32
N LEU A 134 12.45 6.18 5.13
CA LEU A 134 13.10 5.98 3.83
C LEU A 134 13.36 4.50 3.56
N LEU A 135 13.78 4.21 2.32
CA LEU A 135 14.36 2.93 1.94
C LEU A 135 15.79 2.81 2.50
N PRO A 136 16.36 1.59 2.58
CA PRO A 136 17.73 1.39 3.09
C PRO A 136 18.82 2.14 2.31
N ASN A 137 18.57 2.50 1.05
CA ASN A 137 19.46 3.33 0.23
C ASN A 137 19.26 4.85 0.45
N GLY A 138 18.46 5.26 1.43
CA GLY A 138 18.17 6.66 1.74
C GLY A 138 17.19 7.33 0.76
N LYS A 139 16.61 6.60 -0.20
CA LYS A 139 15.58 7.14 -1.10
C LYS A 139 14.20 7.08 -0.45
N GLU A 140 13.32 7.99 -0.86
CA GLU A 140 11.91 7.98 -0.45
C GLU A 140 11.20 6.71 -0.93
N ARG A 141 10.15 6.28 -0.20
CA ARG A 141 9.33 5.11 -0.52
C ARG A 141 8.31 5.35 -1.65
N SER A 142 8.74 5.95 -2.75
CA SER A 142 7.91 6.04 -3.97
C SER A 142 7.90 4.73 -4.74
N GLU A 143 6.88 4.50 -5.57
CA GLU A 143 6.81 3.30 -6.41
C GLU A 143 8.02 3.18 -7.33
N ALA A 144 8.50 4.29 -7.91
CA ALA A 144 9.70 4.31 -8.72
C ALA A 144 10.95 3.87 -7.95
N ASN A 145 11.14 4.37 -6.72
CA ASN A 145 12.31 4.05 -5.90
C ASN A 145 12.25 2.62 -5.35
N ILE A 146 11.06 2.14 -4.96
CA ILE A 146 10.87 0.75 -4.52
C ILE A 146 11.13 -0.20 -5.70
N ALA A 147 10.63 0.13 -6.89
CA ALA A 147 10.87 -0.65 -8.10
C ALA A 147 12.35 -0.69 -8.51
N GLU A 148 13.09 0.41 -8.31
CA GLU A 148 14.54 0.45 -8.47
C GLU A 148 15.22 -0.48 -7.46
N TRP A 149 14.89 -0.33 -6.16
CA TRP A 149 15.46 -1.14 -5.08
C TRP A 149 15.26 -2.64 -5.30
N ILE A 150 14.06 -3.07 -5.72
CA ILE A 150 13.77 -4.48 -6.04
C ILE A 150 14.65 -4.99 -7.19
N ARG A 151 14.85 -4.19 -8.24
CA ARG A 151 15.65 -4.62 -9.40
C ARG A 151 17.14 -4.69 -9.10
N THR A 152 17.66 -3.71 -8.35
CA THR A 152 19.09 -3.61 -8.07
C THR A 152 19.52 -4.43 -6.86
N GLY A 153 18.60 -4.66 -5.93
CA GLY A 153 18.94 -5.11 -4.60
C GLY A 153 19.80 -4.09 -3.85
N GLY A 154 20.33 -4.50 -2.71
CA GLY A 154 21.26 -3.71 -1.92
C GLY A 154 21.35 -4.16 -0.46
N SER A 155 22.17 -3.47 0.32
CA SER A 155 22.37 -3.75 1.74
C SER A 155 21.79 -2.63 2.60
N GLY A 156 21.22 -3.01 3.74
CA GLY A 156 20.82 -2.11 4.81
C GLY A 156 21.18 -2.71 6.18
N SER A 157 20.78 -2.03 7.25
CA SER A 157 20.99 -2.48 8.64
C SER A 157 20.33 -3.81 8.97
N ILE A 158 19.28 -4.22 8.24
CA ILE A 158 18.59 -5.51 8.41
C ILE A 158 19.33 -6.66 7.69
N GLY A 159 20.03 -6.35 6.60
CA GLY A 159 20.71 -7.35 5.79
C GLY A 159 20.80 -6.98 4.31
N TYR A 160 21.05 -7.98 3.48
CA TYR A 160 21.17 -7.87 2.03
C TYR A 160 19.91 -8.36 1.33
N MET A 161 19.38 -7.55 0.41
CA MET A 161 18.31 -7.92 -0.51
C MET A 161 18.90 -8.19 -1.90
N PRO A 162 18.76 -9.40 -2.47
CA PRO A 162 19.29 -9.71 -3.78
C PRO A 162 18.51 -8.98 -4.91
N PRO A 163 19.16 -8.68 -6.04
CA PRO A 163 18.49 -8.11 -7.21
C PRO A 163 17.45 -9.08 -7.76
N THR A 164 16.27 -8.56 -8.09
CA THR A 164 15.19 -9.32 -8.74
C THR A 164 14.84 -8.67 -10.08
N PRO A 165 15.36 -9.19 -11.22
CA PRO A 165 15.15 -8.58 -12.52
C PRO A 165 13.73 -8.90 -13.06
N LEU A 166 12.74 -8.13 -12.60
CA LEU A 166 11.36 -8.21 -13.09
C LEU A 166 11.19 -7.36 -14.35
N THR A 167 10.37 -7.86 -15.28
CA THR A 167 9.86 -7.05 -16.39
C THR A 167 9.02 -5.87 -15.88
N ASN A 168 8.76 -4.88 -16.72
CA ASN A 168 7.95 -3.72 -16.33
C ASN A 168 6.51 -4.10 -15.95
N GLU A 169 5.92 -5.06 -16.65
CA GLU A 169 4.57 -5.55 -16.34
C GLU A 169 4.55 -6.31 -15.00
N GLN A 170 5.49 -7.22 -14.77
CA GLN A 170 5.61 -7.92 -13.49
C GLN A 170 5.85 -6.96 -12.33
N MET A 171 6.63 -5.89 -12.54
CA MET A 171 6.84 -4.86 -11.52
C MET A 171 5.56 -4.07 -11.24
N ALA A 172 4.80 -3.69 -12.28
CA ALA A 172 3.51 -3.01 -12.09
C ALA A 172 2.53 -3.88 -11.32
N ASP A 173 2.42 -5.16 -11.69
CA ASP A 173 1.60 -6.16 -10.98
C ASP A 173 2.04 -6.31 -9.52
N LEU A 174 3.34 -6.45 -9.27
CA LEU A 174 3.88 -6.54 -7.91
C LEU A 174 3.55 -5.29 -7.10
N MET A 175 3.72 -4.09 -7.64
CA MET A 175 3.35 -2.84 -6.97
C MET A 175 1.86 -2.79 -6.65
N ALA A 176 1.00 -3.20 -7.59
CA ALA A 176 -0.44 -3.29 -7.37
C ALA A 176 -0.78 -4.25 -6.21
N TYR A 177 -0.08 -5.38 -6.10
CA TYR A 177 -0.25 -6.29 -4.97
C TYR A 177 0.27 -5.71 -3.65
N LEU A 178 1.47 -5.12 -3.64
CA LEU A 178 2.06 -4.52 -2.43
C LEU A 178 1.19 -3.39 -1.86
N ARG A 179 0.50 -2.64 -2.72
CA ARG A 179 -0.50 -1.62 -2.32
C ARG A 179 -1.72 -2.19 -1.58
N THR A 180 -1.96 -3.50 -1.66
CA THR A 180 -3.04 -4.15 -0.91
C THR A 180 -2.63 -4.59 0.50
N LEU A 181 -1.35 -4.43 0.85
CA LEU A 181 -0.80 -4.88 2.14
C LEU A 181 -0.88 -3.74 3.17
N GLU A 182 -1.68 -3.97 4.20
CA GLU A 182 -1.91 -3.06 5.34
C GLU A 182 -1.16 -3.55 6.59
#